data_AF-A0A497TKT4-F1
#
_entry.id   AF-A0A497TKT4-F1
#
_cell.length_a   1.000
_cell.length_b   1.000
_cell.length_c   1.000
_cell.angle_alpha   90.00
_cell.angle_beta   90.00
_cell.angle_gamma   90.00
#
_symmetry.space_group_name_H-M   'P 1'
#
loop_
_entity.id
_entity.type
_entity.pdbx_description
1 polymer ?
#
loop_
_entity_poly.entity_id
_entity_poly.type
_entity_poly.pdbx_seq_one_letter_code
_entity_poly.pdbx_strand_id
1 'polypeptide(L)'
;MRPPEKPGAENNFCDALSTAAEKYGTLVHAYVLMTNHVDLLVAPEKPNAISSMMQSMARRYVRYINKEYRRSGTLWEAGIKLV
;
A
#
# COMPACT_ATOMS: atom_id res chain seq x y z
N MET A 1 -0.41 -6.92 -9.66
CA MET A 1 0.47 -5.89 -9.08
C MET A 1 1.88 -5.79 -9.69
N ARG A 2 2.53 -6.70 -10.41
CA ARG A 2 4.02 -6.86 -10.46
C ARG A 2 4.84 -5.67 -9.89
N PRO A 3 5.25 -5.70 -8.59
CA PRO A 3 6.18 -4.72 -8.08
C PRO A 3 7.42 -4.82 -8.95
N PRO A 4 8.05 -3.69 -9.26
CA PRO A 4 9.21 -3.73 -10.12
C PRO A 4 10.32 -4.52 -9.43
N GLU A 5 11.06 -5.32 -10.18
CA GLU A 5 12.29 -6.02 -9.75
C GLU A 5 13.43 -5.05 -9.40
N LYS A 6 13.10 -3.79 -9.10
CA LYS A 6 14.03 -2.71 -8.86
C LYS A 6 14.23 -2.58 -7.35
N PRO A 7 15.48 -2.68 -6.86
CA PRO A 7 15.81 -2.50 -5.45
C PRO A 7 15.23 -1.19 -4.91
N GLY A 8 14.58 -1.23 -3.74
CA GLY A 8 14.07 -0.03 -3.06
C GLY A 8 12.60 0.35 -3.34
N ALA A 9 11.91 -0.37 -4.23
CA ALA A 9 10.46 -0.27 -4.33
C ALA A 9 9.77 -0.78 -3.05
N GLU A 10 10.32 -1.82 -2.42
CA GLU A 10 9.86 -2.34 -1.13
C GLU A 10 9.97 -1.28 -0.01
N ASN A 11 11.06 -0.52 0.06
CA ASN A 11 11.26 0.53 1.06
C ASN A 11 10.23 1.64 0.89
N ASN A 12 10.00 2.09 -0.35
CA ASN A 12 8.97 3.08 -0.64
C ASN A 12 7.56 2.59 -0.28
N PHE A 13 7.29 1.30 -0.47
CA PHE A 13 6.03 0.70 -0.06
C PHE A 13 5.88 0.70 1.47
N CYS A 14 6.90 0.25 2.19
CA CYS A 14 6.93 0.22 3.66
C CYS A 14 6.76 1.62 4.25
N ASP A 15 7.45 2.61 3.71
CA ASP A 15 7.36 3.99 4.16
C ASP A 15 5.95 4.56 3.93
N ALA A 16 5.37 4.28 2.76
CA ALA A 16 4.02 4.70 2.43
C ALA A 16 2.96 4.03 3.32
N LEU A 17 3.15 2.74 3.64
CA LEU A 17 2.28 1.98 4.53
C LEU A 17 2.39 2.49 5.97
N SER A 18 3.59 2.65 6.50
CA SER A 18 3.83 3.11 7.88
C SER A 18 3.32 4.53 8.09
N THR A 19 3.60 5.44 7.15
CA THR A 19 3.07 6.82 7.20
C THR A 19 1.53 6.83 7.20
N ALA A 20 0.90 5.95 6.42
CA ALA A 20 -0.56 5.87 6.38
C ALA A 20 -1.13 5.23 7.65
N ALA A 21 -0.49 4.18 8.15
CA ALA A 21 -0.86 3.47 9.37
C ALA A 21 -0.89 4.42 10.58
N GLU A 22 0.18 5.21 10.77
CA GLU A 22 0.25 6.24 11.81
C GLU A 22 -0.83 7.31 11.63
N LYS A 23 -1.01 7.81 10.40
CA LYS A 23 -1.97 8.88 10.11
C LYS A 23 -3.41 8.48 10.41
N TYR A 24 -3.77 7.22 10.19
CA TYR A 24 -5.14 6.74 10.33
C TYR A 24 -5.39 5.90 11.58
N GLY A 25 -4.39 5.70 12.45
CA GLY A 25 -4.52 4.91 13.67
C GLY A 25 -4.77 3.44 13.35
N THR A 26 -3.89 2.84 12.56
CA THR A 26 -3.93 1.41 12.22
C THR A 26 -2.60 0.78 12.60
N LEU A 27 -2.62 -0.30 13.35
CA LEU A 27 -1.44 -1.09 13.67
C LEU A 27 -1.19 -2.09 12.54
N VAL A 28 0.03 -2.13 12.02
CA VAL A 28 0.45 -3.11 11.02
C VAL A 28 1.27 -4.19 11.71
N HIS A 29 0.74 -5.41 11.76
CA HIS A 29 1.42 -6.55 12.38
C HIS A 29 2.36 -7.25 11.39
N ALA A 30 1.91 -7.43 10.16
CA ALA A 30 2.68 -8.07 9.09
C ALA A 30 2.16 -7.65 7.72
N TYR A 31 3.01 -7.75 6.71
CA TYR A 31 2.61 -7.59 5.31
C TYR A 31 3.43 -8.54 4.43
N VAL A 32 2.82 -8.99 3.32
CA VAL A 32 3.49 -9.78 2.29
C VAL A 32 3.27 -9.10 0.95
N LEU A 33 4.35 -8.68 0.31
CA LEU A 33 4.33 -8.07 -1.01
C LEU A 33 4.55 -9.14 -2.08
N MET A 34 3.49 -9.51 -2.79
CA MET A 34 3.57 -10.45 -3.91
C MET A 34 3.52 -9.74 -5.26
N THR A 35 3.77 -10.48 -6.34
CA THR A 35 3.73 -9.94 -7.69
C THR A 35 2.31 -9.62 -8.18
N ASN A 36 1.27 -10.11 -7.55
CA ASN A 36 -0.11 -9.87 -7.99
C ASN A 36 -0.95 -9.11 -6.95
N HIS A 37 -0.66 -9.27 -5.67
CA HIS A 37 -1.40 -8.65 -4.55
C HIS A 37 -0.48 -8.35 -3.36
N VAL A 38 -1.04 -7.69 -2.35
CA VAL A 38 -0.42 -7.52 -1.04
C VAL A 38 -1.36 -8.07 0.01
N ASP A 39 -0.83 -8.92 0.89
CA ASP A 39 -1.54 -9.34 2.08
C ASP A 39 -1.10 -8.50 3.27
N LEU A 40 -2.07 -8.08 4.09
CA LEU A 40 -1.86 -7.18 5.21
C LEU A 40 -2.57 -7.74 6.44
N LEU A 41 -1.83 -7.93 7.52
CA LEU A 41 -2.38 -8.20 8.85
C LEU A 41 -2.36 -6.91 9.65
N VAL A 42 -3.53 -6.31 9.86
CA VAL A 42 -3.67 -4.99 10.47
C VAL A 42 -4.79 -4.96 11.52
N ALA A 43 -4.60 -4.14 12.55
CA ALA A 43 -5.61 -3.86 13.57
C ALA A 43 -5.97 -2.37 13.55
N PRO A 44 -7.19 -1.99 13.14
CA PRO A 44 -7.62 -0.60 13.15
C PRO A 44 -8.07 -0.15 14.54
N GLU A 45 -7.73 1.08 14.92
CA GLU A 45 -8.23 1.70 16.16
C GLU A 45 -9.58 2.41 15.95
N LYS A 46 -9.95 2.71 14.70
CA LYS A 46 -11.16 3.46 14.33
C LYS A 46 -11.93 2.79 13.20
N PRO A 47 -13.27 2.94 13.16
CA PRO A 47 -14.06 2.60 11.98
C PRO A 47 -13.50 3.31 10.74
N ASN A 48 -13.43 2.60 9.61
CA ASN A 48 -12.91 3.09 8.32
C ASN A 48 -11.40 3.42 8.27
N ALA A 49 -10.62 3.13 9.32
CA ALA A 49 -9.18 3.38 9.32
C ALA A 49 -8.45 2.58 8.24
N ILE A 50 -8.80 1.29 8.04
CA ILE A 50 -8.21 0.43 7.01
C ILE A 50 -8.41 1.02 5.61
N SER A 51 -9.65 1.36 5.25
CA SER A 51 -9.95 1.90 3.92
C SER A 51 -9.20 3.21 3.65
N SER A 52 -9.11 4.08 4.66
CA SER A 52 -8.40 5.36 4.56
C SER A 52 -6.89 5.18 4.46
N MET A 53 -6.33 4.28 5.28
CA MET A 53 -4.92 3.88 5.22
C MET A 53 -4.57 3.33 3.84
N MET A 54 -5.35 2.37 3.34
CA MET A 54 -5.12 1.73 2.05
C MET A 54 -5.17 2.73 0.90
N GLN A 55 -6.17 3.63 0.87
CA GLN A 55 -6.23 4.67 -0.16
C GLN A 55 -5.03 5.61 -0.13
N SER A 56 -4.60 6.02 1.06
CA SER A 56 -3.45 6.92 1.22
C SER A 56 -2.14 6.26 0.78
N MET A 57 -1.91 5.03 1.24
CA MET A 57 -0.74 4.22 0.86
C MET A 57 -0.73 3.98 -0.65
N ALA A 58 -1.84 3.51 -1.22
CA ALA A 58 -1.94 3.20 -2.65
C ALA A 58 -1.66 4.43 -3.52
N ARG A 59 -2.22 5.61 -3.18
CA ARG A 59 -1.97 6.85 -3.92
C ARG A 59 -0.50 7.27 -3.89
N ARG A 60 0.18 7.12 -2.74
CA ARG A 60 1.60 7.45 -2.62
C ARG A 60 2.46 6.48 -3.44
N TYR A 61 2.19 5.19 -3.33
CA TYR A 61 2.94 4.16 -4.05
C TYR A 61 2.72 4.22 -5.56
N VAL A 62 1.47 4.39 -6.04
CA VAL A 62 1.16 4.59 -7.46
C VAL A 62 1.89 5.80 -8.03
N ARG A 63 1.93 6.92 -7.30
CA ARG A 63 2.67 8.11 -7.75
C ARG A 63 4.18 7.83 -7.88
N TYR A 64 4.76 7.14 -6.91
CA TYR A 64 6.17 6.72 -6.98
C TYR A 64 6.43 5.87 -8.22
N ILE A 65 5.64 4.81 -8.42
CA ILE A 65 5.77 3.91 -9.58
C ILE A 65 5.54 4.67 -10.90
N ASN A 66 4.49 5.47 -11.01
CA ASN A 66 4.22 6.22 -12.23
C ASN A 66 5.36 7.20 -12.57
N LYS A 67 5.94 7.86 -11.56
CA LYS A 67 7.10 8.75 -11.75
C LYS A 67 8.36 7.97 -12.13
N GLU A 68 8.66 6.89 -11.42
CA GLU A 68 9.90 6.11 -11.58
C GLU A 68 9.93 5.35 -12.91
N TYR A 69 8.79 4.80 -13.34
CA TYR A 69 8.68 4.03 -14.58
C TYR A 69 8.15 4.86 -15.76
N ARG A 70 7.95 6.18 -15.59
CA ARG A 70 7.34 7.07 -16.59
C ARG A 70 6.02 6.51 -17.14
N ARG A 71 5.21 5.92 -16.24
CA ARG A 71 3.90 5.34 -16.54
C ARG A 71 2.78 6.28 -16.10
N SER A 72 1.59 6.06 -16.64
CA SER A 72 0.34 6.66 -16.19
C SER A 72 -0.70 5.56 -15.95
N GLY A 73 -1.72 5.86 -15.13
CA GLY A 73 -2.81 4.94 -14.82
C GLY A 73 -2.78 4.39 -13.39
N THR A 74 -3.70 3.45 -13.12
CA THR A 74 -3.87 2.78 -11.83
C THR A 74 -2.96 1.55 -11.74
N LEU A 75 -2.40 1.31 -10.55
CA LEU A 75 -1.60 0.10 -10.27
C LEU A 75 -2.43 -1.01 -9.62
N TRP A 76 -3.53 -0.63 -8.98
CA TRP A 76 -4.38 -1.49 -8.16
C TRP A 76 -5.76 -1.57 -8.80
N GLU A 77 -6.33 -2.76 -8.82
CA GLU A 77 -7.77 -2.92 -9.06
C GLU A 77 -8.53 -2.46 -7.81
N ALA A 78 -9.77 -1.98 -8.01
CA ALA A 78 -10.59 -1.49 -6.92
C ALA A 78 -11.08 -2.66 -6.06
N GLY A 79 -10.41 -2.93 -4.94
CA GLY A 79 -10.90 -3.90 -3.97
C GLY A 79 -9.91 -4.15 -2.84
N ILE A 80 -10.44 -4.20 -1.61
CA ILE A 80 -9.76 -4.77 -0.45
C ILE A 80 -10.60 -5.97 -0.04
N LYS A 81 -9.98 -7.15 0.02
CA LYS A 81 -10.61 -8.32 0.61
C LYS A 81 -10.33 -8.29 2.10
N LEU A 82 -11.37 -8.05 2.89
CA LEU A 82 -11.34 -8.26 4.34
C LEU A 82 -11.86 -9.68 4.56
N VAL A 83 -11.02 -10.52 5.14
CA VAL A 83 -11.33 -11.91 5.52
C VAL A 83 -11.14 -12.06 7.01
#